data_AF-X5GY18-F1
#
_entry.id   AF-X5GY18-F1
#
_cell.length_a   1.000
_cell.length_b   1.000
_cell.length_c   1.000
_cell.angle_alpha   90.00
_cell.angle_beta   90.00
_cell.angle_gamma   90.00
#
_symmetry.space_group_name_H-M   'P 1'
#
loop_
_entity.id
_entity.type
_entity.pdbx_description
1 polymer ?
#
loop_
_entity_poly.entity_id
_entity_poly.type
_entity_poly.pdbx_seq_one_letter_code
_entity_poly.pdbx_strand_id
1 'polypeptide(L)'
;MANPNPTEARKAKRARRRGKPGTLEDARALLWRALSRAGELLEEEDPALSLKAIHAISQGAAAYARIVEVGELEARIAALEGDGSEEEGSGPRLGRGAA
;
A
#
# COMPACT_ATOMS: atom_id res chain seq x y z
N MET A 1 40.40 4.78 14.62
CA MET A 1 40.04 3.40 14.24
C MET A 1 38.98 3.45 13.15
N ALA A 2 39.21 2.80 12.01
CA ALA A 2 38.23 2.73 10.92
C ALA A 2 37.01 1.93 11.39
N ASN A 3 35.80 2.39 11.03
CA ASN A 3 34.56 1.71 11.40
C ASN A 3 34.62 0.23 10.95
N PRO A 4 34.51 -0.75 11.86
CA PRO A 4 34.64 -2.17 11.54
C PRO A 4 33.58 -2.68 10.57
N ASN A 5 32.48 -1.93 10.34
CA ASN A 5 31.49 -2.29 9.33
C ASN A 5 30.91 -1.06 8.59
N PRO A 6 31.66 -0.51 7.60
CA PRO A 6 31.28 0.73 6.93
C PRO A 6 30.00 0.59 6.09
N THR A 7 29.68 -0.62 5.64
CA THR A 7 28.51 -0.93 4.81
C THR A 7 27.21 -0.86 5.62
N GLU A 8 27.20 -1.45 6.82
CA GLU A 8 26.05 -1.41 7.74
C GLU A 8 25.79 0.02 8.24
N ALA A 9 26.85 0.79 8.52
CA ALA A 9 26.71 2.20 8.85
C ALA A 9 26.10 3.03 7.70
N ARG A 10 26.44 2.72 6.45
CA ARG A 10 25.83 3.36 5.27
C ARG A 10 24.37 2.95 5.10
N LYS A 11 24.02 1.67 5.30
CA LYS A 11 22.63 1.19 5.27
C LYS A 11 21.78 1.84 6.36
N ALA A 12 22.26 1.88 7.60
CA ALA A 12 21.59 2.52 8.72
C ALA A 12 21.40 4.04 8.49
N LYS A 13 22.40 4.73 7.94
CA LYS A 13 22.30 6.14 7.55
C LYS A 13 21.25 6.35 6.44
N ARG A 14 21.19 5.44 5.46
CA ARG A 14 20.21 5.49 4.36
C ARG A 14 18.79 5.19 4.86
N ALA A 15 18.63 4.26 5.78
CA ALA A 15 17.36 3.94 6.43
C ALA A 15 16.85 5.13 7.26
N ARG A 16 17.71 5.74 8.10
CA ARG A 16 17.37 6.95 8.88
C ARG A 16 16.95 8.12 8.00
N ARG A 17 17.57 8.30 6.83
CA ARG A 17 17.22 9.36 5.86
C ARG A 17 15.88 9.13 5.15
N ARG A 18 15.43 7.88 5.04
CA ARG A 18 14.20 7.54 4.32
C ARG A 18 12.93 7.77 5.15
N GLY A 19 13.06 8.08 6.44
CA GLY A 19 11.92 8.19 7.34
C GLY A 19 11.19 6.84 7.49
N LYS A 20 10.09 6.84 8.25
CA LYS A 20 9.13 5.74 8.16
C LYS A 20 8.38 5.89 6.83
N PRO A 21 8.32 4.87 5.98
CA PRO A 21 7.44 4.90 4.82
C PRO A 21 5.99 5.11 5.30
N GLY A 22 5.22 5.91 4.57
CA GLY A 22 3.78 6.05 4.81
C GLY A 22 3.04 4.73 4.54
N THR A 23 1.79 4.67 4.97
CA THR A 23 0.90 3.52 4.72
C THR A 23 0.29 3.59 3.32
N LEU A 24 -0.27 2.46 2.85
CA LEU A 24 -1.08 2.46 1.62
C LEU A 24 -2.28 3.41 1.73
N GLU A 25 -2.87 3.52 2.92
CA GLU A 25 -3.96 4.43 3.20
C GLU A 25 -3.53 5.91 3.08
N ASP A 26 -2.35 6.26 3.57
CA ASP A 26 -1.78 7.60 3.40
C ASP A 26 -1.59 7.95 1.91
N ALA A 27 -1.09 6.98 1.14
CA ALA A 27 -0.91 7.13 -0.31
C ALA A 27 -2.25 7.27 -1.04
N ARG A 28 -3.26 6.46 -0.68
CA ARG A 28 -4.62 6.52 -1.21
C ARG A 28 -5.25 7.89 -0.99
N ALA A 29 -5.18 8.40 0.24
CA ALA A 29 -5.72 9.70 0.62
C ALA A 29 -5.00 10.85 -0.09
N LEU A 30 -3.67 10.79 -0.21
CA LEU A 30 -2.90 11.79 -0.96
C LEU A 30 -3.27 11.81 -2.45
N LEU A 31 -3.33 10.63 -3.07
CA LEU A 31 -3.64 10.51 -4.49
C LEU A 31 -5.08 10.95 -4.80
N TRP A 32 -6.04 10.60 -3.93
CA TRP A 32 -7.42 11.05 -4.07
C TRP A 32 -7.54 12.59 -4.05
N ARG A 33 -6.81 13.25 -3.14
CA ARG A 33 -6.78 14.73 -3.09
C ARG A 33 -6.19 15.32 -4.36
N ALA A 34 -5.13 14.72 -4.90
CA ALA A 34 -4.53 15.18 -6.16
C ALA A 34 -5.49 15.02 -7.35
N LEU A 35 -6.18 13.88 -7.43
CA LEU A 35 -7.20 13.62 -8.45
C LEU A 35 -8.39 14.58 -8.34
N SER A 36 -8.87 14.83 -7.13
CA SER A 36 -9.95 15.78 -6.87
C SER A 36 -9.55 17.18 -7.34
N ARG A 37 -8.33 17.62 -7.00
CA ARG A 37 -7.80 18.91 -7.43
C ARG A 37 -7.62 19.00 -8.94
N ALA A 38 -7.21 17.92 -9.60
CA ALA A 38 -7.15 17.88 -11.06
C ALA A 38 -8.56 17.95 -11.68
N GLY A 39 -9.57 17.31 -11.05
CA GLY A 39 -10.96 17.38 -11.50
C GLY A 39 -11.51 18.80 -11.53
N GLU A 40 -11.17 19.63 -10.55
CA GLU A 40 -11.54 21.05 -10.51
C GLU A 40 -10.99 21.86 -11.70
N LEU A 41 -9.89 21.39 -12.31
CA LEU A 41 -9.21 22.07 -13.42
C LEU A 41 -9.70 21.60 -14.80
N LEU A 42 -10.66 20.68 -14.88
CA LEU A 42 -11.18 20.19 -16.16
C LEU A 42 -11.98 21.25 -16.92
N GLU A 43 -12.72 22.09 -16.19
CA GLU A 43 -13.60 23.14 -16.71
C GLU A 43 -12.86 24.49 -16.90
N GLU A 44 -11.53 24.53 -16.75
CA GLU A 44 -10.75 25.76 -16.92
C GLU A 44 -10.72 26.24 -18.38
N GLU A 45 -10.82 27.56 -18.56
CA GLU A 45 -10.86 28.18 -19.89
C GLU A 45 -9.54 28.02 -20.65
N ASP A 46 -8.41 27.94 -19.94
CA ASP A 46 -7.11 27.67 -20.55
C ASP A 46 -7.04 26.20 -21.02
N PRO A 47 -7.04 25.94 -22.35
CA PRO A 47 -7.02 24.59 -22.88
C PRO A 47 -5.76 23.81 -22.47
N ALA A 48 -4.63 24.51 -22.27
CA ALA A 48 -3.39 23.86 -21.86
C ALA A 48 -3.47 23.36 -20.42
N LEU A 49 -4.21 24.06 -19.55
CA LEU A 49 -4.44 23.65 -18.17
C LEU A 49 -5.42 22.47 -18.10
N SER A 50 -6.53 22.54 -18.85
CA SER A 50 -7.51 21.44 -18.94
C SER A 50 -6.88 20.15 -19.47
N LEU A 51 -6.05 20.21 -20.52
CA LEU A 51 -5.34 19.03 -21.04
C LEU A 51 -4.35 18.42 -20.03
N LYS A 52 -3.66 19.24 -19.23
CA LYS A 52 -2.78 18.75 -18.14
C LYS A 52 -3.60 18.06 -17.05
N ALA A 53 -4.77 18.59 -16.71
CA ALA A 53 -5.68 18.00 -15.75
C ALA A 53 -6.18 16.63 -16.23
N ILE A 54 -6.64 16.52 -17.48
CA ILE A 54 -7.06 15.25 -18.11
C ILE A 54 -5.92 14.22 -18.05
N HIS A 55 -4.70 14.63 -18.39
CA HIS A 55 -3.54 13.75 -18.34
C HIS A 55 -3.23 13.27 -16.92
N ALA A 56 -3.21 14.18 -15.94
CA ALA A 56 -2.97 13.86 -14.54
C ALA A 56 -4.02 12.89 -13.98
N ILE A 57 -5.30 13.09 -14.32
CA ILE A 57 -6.39 12.20 -13.94
C ILE A 57 -6.19 10.82 -14.57
N SER A 58 -5.89 10.77 -15.87
CA SER A 58 -5.68 9.50 -16.58
C SER A 58 -4.53 8.69 -15.98
N GLN A 59 -3.44 9.35 -15.59
CA GLN A 59 -2.31 8.69 -14.93
C GLN A 59 -2.63 8.27 -13.49
N GLY A 60 -3.27 9.16 -12.72
CA GLY A 60 -3.56 8.94 -11.32
C GLY A 60 -4.67 7.90 -11.09
N ALA A 61 -5.66 7.81 -11.97
CA ALA A 61 -6.77 6.86 -11.85
C ALA A 61 -6.30 5.40 -11.83
N ALA A 62 -5.38 5.04 -12.73
CA ALA A 62 -4.82 3.69 -12.78
C ALA A 62 -3.98 3.37 -11.53
N ALA A 63 -3.24 4.35 -11.00
CA ALA A 63 -2.51 4.18 -9.75
C ALA A 63 -3.44 4.03 -8.54
N TYR A 64 -4.53 4.80 -8.51
CA TYR A 64 -5.52 4.77 -7.44
C TYR A 64 -6.25 3.42 -7.40
N ALA A 65 -6.71 2.92 -8.55
CA ALA A 65 -7.36 1.62 -8.66
C ALA A 65 -6.49 0.49 -8.09
N ARG A 66 -5.19 0.48 -8.43
CA ARG A 66 -4.24 -0.51 -7.89
C ARG A 66 -4.06 -0.42 -6.38
N ILE A 67 -4.00 0.78 -5.81
CA ILE A 67 -3.89 0.94 -4.35
C ILE A 67 -5.13 0.37 -3.64
N VAL A 68 -6.32 0.65 -4.18
CA VAL A 68 -7.58 0.11 -3.65
C VAL A 68 -7.60 -1.42 -3.75
N GLU A 69 -7.28 -1.97 -4.92
CA GLU A 69 -7.22 -3.41 -5.15
C GLU A 69 -6.28 -4.12 -4.16
N VAL A 70 -5.08 -3.57 -3.95
CA VAL A 70 -4.12 -4.13 -2.97
C VAL A 70 -4.70 -4.08 -1.56
N GLY A 71 -5.34 -2.97 -1.16
CA GLY A 71 -5.97 -2.85 0.15
C GLY A 71 -7.10 -3.86 0.37
N GLU A 72 -7.91 -4.14 -0.67
CA GLU A 72 -8.94 -5.18 -0.63
C GLU A 72 -8.33 -6.59 -0.52
N LEU A 73 -7.24 -6.86 -1.24
CA LEU A 73 -6.53 -8.13 -1.15
C LEU A 73 -5.92 -8.34 0.23
N GLU A 74 -5.30 -7.31 0.82
CA GLU A 74 -4.78 -7.36 2.20
C GLU A 74 -5.89 -7.65 3.22
N ALA A 75 -7.06 -7.00 3.08
CA ALA A 75 -8.20 -7.25 3.95
C ALA A 75 -8.74 -8.69 3.81
N ARG A 76 -8.80 -9.23 2.59
CA ARG A 76 -9.21 -10.61 2.34
C ARG A 76 -8.22 -11.62 2.91
N ILE A 77 -6.93 -11.38 2.76
CA ILE A 77 -5.89 -12.24 3.34
C ILE A 77 -6.00 -12.23 4.87
N ALA A 78 -6.14 -11.05 5.48
CA ALA A 78 -6.28 -10.93 6.92
C ALA A 78 -7.53 -11.66 7.47
N ALA A 79 -8.65 -11.64 6.74
CA ALA A 79 -9.84 -12.41 7.12
C ALA A 79 -9.58 -13.93 7.06
N LEU A 80 -8.96 -14.41 5.98
CA LEU A 80 -8.64 -15.84 5.83
C LEU A 80 -7.61 -16.34 6.85
N GLU A 81 -6.60 -15.55 7.15
CA GLU A 81 -5.59 -15.87 8.17
C GLU A 81 -6.18 -15.77 9.59
N GLY A 82 -7.13 -14.86 9.82
CA GLY A 82 -7.90 -14.78 11.05
C GLY A 82 -8.75 -16.03 11.29
N ASP A 83 -9.51 -16.45 10.27
CA ASP A 83 -10.40 -17.63 10.34
C ASP A 83 -9.60 -18.94 10.49
N GLY A 84 -8.45 -19.07 9.84
CA GLY A 84 -7.59 -20.26 9.93
C GLY A 84 -7.00 -20.50 11.33
N SER A 85 -6.91 -19.47 12.17
CA SER A 85 -6.41 -19.59 13.54
C SER A 85 -7.44 -20.13 14.53
N GLU A 86 -8.74 -20.07 14.20
CA GLU A 86 -9.81 -20.66 15.02
C GLU A 86 -10.07 -22.14 14.68
N GLU A 87 -9.75 -22.58 13.46
CA GLU A 87 -9.96 -23.98 13.03
C GLU A 87 -8.85 -24.96 13.46
N GLU A 88 -7.63 -24.49 13.79
CA GLU A 88 -6.55 -25.37 14.31
C GLU A 88 -6.86 -26.00 15.69
N GLY A 89 -7.90 -25.53 16.39
CA GLY A 89 -8.35 -26.09 17.67
C GLY A 89 -9.43 -27.18 17.58
N SER A 90 -10.10 -27.35 16.43
CA SER A 90 -11.34 -28.15 16.33
C SER A 90 -11.34 -29.17 15.19
N GLY A 91 -10.18 -29.72 14.82
CA GLY A 91 -10.11 -30.94 14.02
C GLY A 91 -10.38 -32.20 14.89
N PRO A 92 -11.04 -33.26 14.38
CA PRO A 92 -11.20 -34.50 15.13
C PRO A 92 -9.80 -35.04 15.46
N ARG A 93 -9.43 -35.05 16.75
CA ARG A 93 -8.22 -35.73 17.19
C ARG A 93 -8.41 -37.21 16.86
N LEU A 94 -7.80 -37.67 15.77
CA LEU A 94 -7.70 -39.09 15.46
C LEU A 94 -7.03 -39.74 16.67
N GLY A 95 -7.86 -40.35 17.51
CA GLY A 95 -7.42 -41.07 18.68
C GLY A 95 -6.37 -42.06 18.25
N ARG A 96 -5.19 -41.98 18.86
CA ARG A 96 -4.16 -43.00 18.79
C ARG A 96 -4.75 -44.29 19.37
N GLY A 97 -5.44 -45.04 18.51
CA GLY A 97 -6.03 -46.33 18.83
C GLY A 97 -4.90 -47.31 19.10
N ALA A 98 -4.84 -47.77 20.33
CA ALA A 98 -4.08 -48.93 20.74
C ALA A 98 -4.68 -50.19 20.10
N ALA A 99 -3.84 -51.00 19.47
CA ALA A 99 -3.93 -52.45 19.40
C ALA A 99 -2.56 -53.00 18.98
#